data_AF-A0AAN5C0L1-F1
#
_entry.id   AF-A0AAN5C0L1-F1
#
_cell.length_a   1.000
_cell.length_b   1.000
_cell.length_c   1.000
_cell.angle_alpha   90.00
_cell.angle_beta   90.00
_cell.angle_gamma   90.00
#
_symmetry.space_group_name_H-M   'P 1'
#
loop_
_entity.id
_entity.type
_entity.pdbx_description
1 polymer ?
#
loop_
_entity_poly.entity_id
_entity_poly.type
_entity_poly.pdbx_seq_one_letter_code
_entity_poly.pdbx_strand_id
1 'polypeptide(L)'
;MREDGFRCPQPNPRRTRRLHWPNRMKIYFRLLDCEDQKLTIDFICLLISKLSRVTNGLYVNISLHDYIRGLANVHHSSSDWTLDPRVKINKIFDSEGVPRGIGNQVSVEFNLLYRFHSIISRRDEKWMNEFFADIFGQDKKVDQLTPQEFIQGLYRFEQSIPEDPSEREFGGLKRGENGKFSDADLVQLMKDSMEDPAGCFGARMVPKALRVIEILGIIQARKWQLASLNETRDFFKLKRHETFEDVNSNHEIADLLRKLYDDPDMVEMYPGLFLEDIKPRMDPGILTSLTF
;
A
#
# COMPACT_ATOMS: atom_id res chain seq x y z
N MET A 1 -54.69 -17.34 7.78
CA MET A 1 -53.70 -17.78 8.78
C MET A 1 -52.36 -17.14 8.44
N ARG A 2 -51.87 -16.32 9.37
CA ARG A 2 -50.52 -15.73 9.53
C ARG A 2 -49.97 -14.84 8.40
N GLU A 3 -50.18 -13.54 8.62
CA GLU A 3 -49.30 -12.46 8.22
C GLU A 3 -47.98 -12.57 9.00
N ASP A 4 -46.87 -12.87 8.32
CA ASP A 4 -45.54 -12.69 8.89
C ASP A 4 -44.96 -11.38 8.36
N GLY A 5 -45.19 -10.33 9.15
CA GLY A 5 -44.67 -8.99 8.90
C GLY A 5 -43.13 -8.98 8.89
N PHE A 6 -42.58 -8.36 7.84
CA PHE A 6 -41.17 -7.99 7.76
C PHE A 6 -40.81 -7.10 8.95
N ARG A 7 -40.14 -7.66 9.97
CA ARG A 7 -39.61 -6.86 11.09
C ARG A 7 -38.37 -6.12 10.61
N CYS A 8 -38.39 -4.80 10.74
CA CYS A 8 -37.22 -3.95 10.60
C CYS A 8 -36.13 -4.45 11.59
N PRO A 9 -34.89 -4.71 11.15
CA PRO A 9 -33.83 -5.18 12.04
C PRO A 9 -33.57 -4.13 13.13
N GLN A 10 -33.65 -4.55 14.39
CA GLN A 10 -33.35 -3.69 15.54
C GLN A 10 -31.87 -3.30 15.50
N PRO A 11 -31.52 -2.02 15.75
CA PRO A 11 -30.14 -1.57 15.75
C PRO A 11 -29.34 -2.31 16.83
N ASN A 12 -28.24 -2.95 16.42
CA ASN A 12 -27.34 -3.66 17.33
C ASN A 12 -26.64 -2.65 18.27
N PRO A 13 -26.88 -2.69 19.59
CA PRO A 13 -26.33 -1.73 20.54
C PRO A 13 -24.80 -1.81 20.70
N ARG A 14 -24.15 -2.84 20.14
CA ARG A 14 -22.68 -3.00 20.15
C ARG A 14 -21.96 -2.29 18.99
N ARG A 15 -22.69 -1.62 18.09
CA ARG A 15 -22.12 -0.88 16.93
C ARG A 15 -22.32 0.64 16.97
N THR A 16 -22.71 1.21 18.10
CA THR A 16 -22.67 2.66 18.29
C THR A 16 -21.23 3.08 18.60
N ARG A 17 -20.40 3.28 17.55
CA ARG A 17 -19.24 4.17 17.73
C ARG A 17 -19.79 5.49 18.24
N ARG A 18 -19.37 5.94 19.42
CA ARG A 18 -19.67 7.30 19.88
C ARG A 18 -19.06 8.25 18.85
N LEU A 19 -19.90 8.78 17.95
CA LEU A 19 -19.53 9.88 17.08
C LEU A 19 -19.14 11.04 18.00
N HIS A 20 -17.86 11.43 17.99
CA HIS A 20 -17.42 12.59 18.75
C HIS A 20 -17.87 13.84 17.98
N TRP A 21 -19.03 14.35 18.35
CA TRP A 21 -19.57 15.57 17.74
C TRP A 21 -18.81 16.80 18.24
N PRO A 22 -18.47 17.76 17.36
CA PRO A 22 -17.96 19.06 17.79
C PRO A 22 -18.90 19.73 18.81
N ASN A 23 -18.36 20.46 19.79
CA ASN A 23 -19.15 21.05 20.87
C ASN A 23 -20.30 21.96 20.39
N ARG A 24 -20.13 22.64 19.25
CA ARG A 24 -21.19 23.45 18.63
C ARG A 24 -22.37 22.61 18.13
N MET A 25 -22.11 21.42 17.58
CA MET A 25 -23.17 20.50 17.14
C MET A 25 -23.91 19.91 18.35
N LYS A 26 -23.22 19.63 19.46
CA LYS A 26 -23.85 19.14 20.69
C LYS A 26 -24.87 20.14 21.27
N ILE A 27 -24.57 21.44 21.21
CA ILE A 27 -25.48 22.51 21.68
C ILE A 27 -26.72 22.56 20.78
N TYR A 28 -26.52 22.54 19.46
CA TYR A 28 -27.63 22.60 18.49
C TYR A 28 -28.55 21.38 18.62
N PHE A 29 -27.98 20.18 18.77
CA PHE A 29 -28.76 18.95 18.95
C PHE A 29 -29.60 18.98 20.23
N ARG A 30 -29.12 19.55 21.34
CA ARG A 30 -29.90 19.66 22.59
C ARG A 30 -31.13 20.57 22.48
N LEU A 31 -31.18 21.44 21.48
CA LEU A 31 -32.31 22.35 21.26
C LEU A 31 -33.39 21.76 20.35
N LEU A 32 -33.11 20.64 19.68
CA LEU A 32 -34.06 19.92 18.84
C LEU A 32 -34.88 18.93 19.67
N ASP A 33 -36.14 18.73 19.30
CA ASP A 33 -36.95 17.65 19.88
C ASP A 33 -36.45 16.27 19.40
N CYS A 34 -37.01 15.20 19.97
CA CYS A 34 -36.54 13.84 19.71
C CYS A 34 -36.75 13.40 18.24
N GLU A 35 -37.79 13.90 17.56
CA GLU A 35 -38.06 13.55 16.15
C GLU A 35 -37.12 14.31 15.21
N ASP A 36 -36.92 15.61 15.47
CA ASP A 36 -35.99 16.46 14.72
C ASP A 36 -34.53 16.00 14.89
N GLN A 37 -34.14 15.55 16.09
CA GLN A 37 -32.82 14.95 16.31
C GLN A 37 -32.63 13.69 15.45
N LYS A 38 -33.65 12.83 15.38
CA LYS A 38 -33.59 11.59 14.59
C LYS A 38 -33.50 11.89 13.09
N LEU A 39 -34.34 12.78 12.57
CA LEU A 39 -34.32 13.23 11.18
C LEU A 39 -32.97 13.85 10.81
N THR A 40 -32.40 14.67 11.70
CA THR A 40 -31.09 15.29 11.48
C THR A 40 -29.97 14.25 11.43
N ILE A 41 -29.99 13.25 12.31
CA ILE A 41 -29.02 12.13 12.29
C ILE A 41 -29.16 11.33 10.99
N ASP A 42 -30.39 10.97 10.60
CA ASP A 42 -30.65 10.20 9.38
C ASP A 42 -30.18 10.97 8.13
N PHE A 43 -30.42 12.28 8.08
CA PHE A 43 -29.93 13.15 7.01
C PHE A 43 -28.40 13.22 6.97
N ILE A 44 -27.73 13.41 8.12
CA ILE A 44 -26.26 13.44 8.18
C ILE A 44 -25.67 12.09 7.76
N CYS A 45 -26.22 10.98 8.25
CA CYS A 45 -25.78 9.63 7.86
C CYS A 45 -25.94 9.39 6.35
N LEU A 46 -27.05 9.85 5.77
CA LEU A 46 -27.27 9.79 4.32
C LEU A 46 -26.25 10.65 3.57
N LEU A 47 -25.97 11.86 4.05
CA LEU A 47 -24.99 12.77 3.46
C LEU A 47 -23.58 12.15 3.49
N ILE A 48 -23.14 11.65 4.65
CA ILE A 48 -21.85 10.97 4.81
C ILE A 48 -21.76 9.76 3.87
N SER A 49 -22.82 8.95 3.81
CA SER A 49 -22.86 7.78 2.93
C SER A 49 -22.76 8.16 1.45
N LYS A 50 -23.45 9.22 1.02
CA LYS A 50 -23.37 9.73 -0.35
C LYS A 50 -21.97 10.30 -0.66
N LEU A 51 -21.43 11.14 0.21
CA LEU A 51 -20.10 11.73 0.06
C LEU A 51 -19.02 10.65 -0.01
N SER A 52 -19.06 9.66 0.89
CA SER A 52 -18.11 8.54 0.89
C SER A 52 -18.15 7.76 -0.43
N ARG A 53 -19.33 7.52 -1.00
CA ARG A 53 -19.46 6.85 -2.31
C ARG A 53 -18.87 7.68 -3.45
N VAL A 54 -19.07 9.00 -3.43
CA VAL A 54 -18.47 9.91 -4.43
C VAL A 54 -16.95 9.90 -4.29
N THR A 55 -16.42 10.08 -3.08
CA THR A 55 -14.97 10.07 -2.83
C THR A 55 -14.33 8.74 -3.23
N ASN A 56 -14.95 7.60 -2.88
CA ASN A 56 -14.46 6.29 -3.30
C ASN A 56 -14.49 6.12 -4.82
N GLY A 57 -15.56 6.60 -5.48
CA GLY A 57 -15.65 6.62 -6.94
C GLY A 57 -14.55 7.46 -7.59
N LEU A 58 -14.24 8.64 -7.04
CA LEU A 58 -13.13 9.47 -7.50
C LEU A 58 -11.78 8.77 -7.31
N TYR A 59 -11.55 8.15 -6.15
CA TYR A 59 -10.30 7.43 -5.87
C TYR A 59 -10.08 6.26 -6.84
N VAL A 60 -11.13 5.50 -7.14
CA VAL A 60 -11.08 4.44 -8.17
C VAL A 60 -10.77 5.02 -9.54
N ASN A 61 -11.39 6.15 -9.92
CA ASN A 61 -11.09 6.79 -11.20
C ASN A 61 -9.63 7.25 -11.29
N ILE A 62 -9.10 7.91 -10.25
CA ILE A 62 -7.69 8.34 -10.22
C ILE A 62 -6.76 7.14 -10.30
N SER A 63 -7.08 6.06 -9.57
CA SER A 63 -6.26 4.84 -9.58
C SER A 63 -6.19 4.21 -10.97
N LEU A 64 -7.33 4.08 -11.67
CA LEU A 64 -7.39 3.44 -12.99
C LEU A 64 -6.88 4.36 -14.11
N HIS A 65 -7.31 5.62 -14.11
CA HIS A 65 -7.11 6.55 -15.23
C HIS A 65 -5.90 7.48 -15.07
N ASP A 66 -5.18 7.42 -13.96
CA ASP A 66 -3.96 8.21 -13.76
C ASP A 66 -2.84 7.32 -13.23
N TYR A 67 -3.00 6.74 -12.03
CA TYR A 67 -1.94 5.95 -11.39
C TYR A 67 -1.49 4.72 -12.20
N ILE A 68 -2.42 3.84 -12.62
CA ILE A 68 -2.08 2.65 -13.42
C ILE A 68 -1.51 3.04 -14.79
N ARG A 69 -2.01 4.12 -15.38
CA ARG A 69 -1.51 4.62 -16.68
C ARG A 69 -0.10 5.20 -16.55
N GLY A 70 0.22 5.85 -15.43
CA GLY A 70 1.57 6.25 -15.05
C GLY A 70 2.50 5.04 -14.93
N LEU A 71 2.08 4.02 -14.17
CA LEU A 71 2.86 2.80 -13.97
C LEU A 71 3.11 2.02 -15.27
N ALA A 72 2.14 2.01 -16.18
CA ALA A 72 2.23 1.38 -17.49
C ALA A 72 2.79 2.30 -18.59
N ASN A 73 3.31 3.48 -18.21
CA ASN A 73 3.96 4.44 -19.11
C ASN A 73 3.07 4.84 -20.32
N VAL A 74 1.74 4.84 -20.14
CA VAL A 74 0.78 5.06 -21.23
C VAL A 74 0.78 6.51 -21.70
N HIS A 75 1.13 7.45 -20.81
CA HIS A 75 1.20 8.88 -21.10
C HIS A 75 2.24 9.25 -22.17
N HIS A 76 3.19 8.35 -22.45
CA HIS A 76 4.17 8.51 -23.54
C HIS A 76 3.68 7.97 -24.90
N SER A 77 2.39 7.64 -25.00
CA SER A 77 1.78 7.11 -26.23
C SER A 77 0.46 7.83 -26.54
N SER A 78 -0.08 7.62 -27.74
CA SER A 78 -1.42 8.08 -28.12
C SER A 78 -2.55 7.15 -27.63
N SER A 79 -2.21 6.11 -26.84
CA SER A 79 -3.19 5.12 -26.39
C SER A 79 -4.13 5.70 -25.33
N ASP A 80 -5.42 5.44 -25.49
CA ASP A 80 -6.45 5.69 -24.48
C ASP A 80 -6.64 4.50 -23.53
N TRP A 81 -5.79 3.47 -23.62
CA TRP A 81 -5.91 2.26 -22.82
C TRP A 81 -5.89 2.54 -21.32
N THR A 82 -6.79 1.89 -20.60
CA THR A 82 -6.86 1.88 -19.14
C THR A 82 -7.37 0.51 -18.69
N LEU A 83 -7.04 0.13 -17.46
CA LEU A 83 -7.62 -1.06 -16.85
C LEU A 83 -9.10 -0.82 -16.57
N ASP A 84 -9.99 -1.56 -17.25
CA ASP A 84 -11.42 -1.58 -16.92
C ASP A 84 -11.78 -2.84 -16.11
N PRO A 85 -11.95 -2.73 -14.78
CA PRO A 85 -12.29 -3.88 -13.93
C PRO A 85 -13.71 -4.41 -14.16
N ARG A 86 -14.51 -3.77 -15.02
CA ARG A 86 -15.87 -4.19 -15.33
C ARG A 86 -15.92 -5.22 -16.46
N VAL A 87 -14.86 -5.31 -17.26
CA VAL A 87 -14.74 -6.29 -18.34
C VAL A 87 -14.81 -7.70 -17.76
N LYS A 88 -15.50 -8.60 -18.46
CA LYS A 88 -15.56 -10.01 -18.04
C LYS A 88 -14.19 -10.63 -18.27
N ILE A 89 -13.54 -11.06 -17.20
CA ILE A 89 -12.29 -11.83 -17.27
C ILE A 89 -12.64 -13.23 -17.80
N ASN A 90 -11.97 -13.65 -18.86
CA ASN A 90 -12.15 -14.96 -19.45
C ASN A 90 -11.68 -16.07 -18.50
N LYS A 91 -12.07 -17.32 -18.79
CA LYS A 91 -11.74 -18.55 -18.02
C LYS A 91 -10.26 -18.98 -18.13
N ILE A 92 -9.33 -18.03 -18.09
CA ILE A 92 -7.89 -18.26 -18.32
C ILE A 92 -7.25 -18.99 -17.14
N PHE A 93 -7.66 -18.66 -15.92
CA PHE A 93 -7.07 -19.21 -14.69
C PHE A 93 -7.95 -20.25 -13.99
N ASP A 94 -9.26 -20.25 -14.28
CA ASP A 94 -10.25 -21.16 -13.71
C ASP A 94 -11.29 -21.51 -14.78
N SER A 95 -11.66 -22.79 -14.89
CA SER A 95 -12.70 -23.28 -15.79
C SER A 95 -14.08 -22.67 -15.51
N GLU A 96 -14.35 -22.18 -14.31
CA GLU A 96 -15.57 -21.45 -13.94
C GLU A 96 -15.43 -19.93 -14.09
N GLY A 97 -14.21 -19.44 -14.26
CA GLY A 97 -13.88 -18.01 -14.36
C GLY A 97 -13.84 -17.31 -13.00
N VAL A 98 -13.54 -16.00 -13.00
CA VAL A 98 -13.41 -15.22 -11.76
C VAL A 98 -14.80 -14.86 -11.21
N PRO A 99 -15.16 -15.25 -9.97
CA PRO A 99 -16.44 -14.90 -9.38
C PRO A 99 -16.57 -13.38 -9.20
N ARG A 100 -17.78 -12.84 -9.41
CA ARG A 100 -18.05 -11.40 -9.36
C ARG A 100 -19.13 -11.07 -8.34
N GLY A 101 -18.97 -9.94 -7.65
CA GLY A 101 -19.98 -9.44 -6.71
C GLY A 101 -20.05 -10.17 -5.36
N ILE A 102 -19.07 -11.03 -5.06
CA ILE A 102 -19.00 -11.79 -3.80
C ILE A 102 -18.17 -11.11 -2.69
N GLY A 103 -17.71 -9.89 -2.94
CA GLY A 103 -16.71 -9.19 -2.12
C GLY A 103 -15.29 -9.39 -2.65
N ASN A 104 -14.32 -8.79 -1.96
CA ASN A 104 -12.90 -8.89 -2.29
C ASN A 104 -12.12 -9.41 -1.07
N GLN A 105 -11.14 -10.26 -1.31
CA GLN A 105 -10.13 -10.67 -0.33
C GLN A 105 -8.76 -10.41 -0.94
N VAL A 106 -7.87 -9.79 -0.17
CA VAL A 106 -6.50 -9.51 -0.62
C VAL A 106 -5.64 -10.70 -0.24
N SER A 107 -4.99 -11.33 -1.22
CA SER A 107 -4.14 -12.48 -0.99
C SER A 107 -2.81 -12.08 -0.31
N VAL A 108 -2.15 -13.04 0.33
CA VAL A 108 -0.85 -12.81 0.98
C VAL A 108 0.25 -12.52 -0.06
N GLU A 109 0.15 -13.12 -1.24
CA GLU A 109 0.99 -12.84 -2.41
C GLU A 109 0.86 -11.37 -2.83
N PHE A 110 -0.37 -10.87 -2.95
CA PHE A 110 -0.62 -9.47 -3.31
C PHE A 110 -0.07 -8.49 -2.25
N ASN A 111 -0.17 -8.84 -0.96
CA ASN A 111 0.42 -8.04 0.11
C ASN A 111 1.95 -7.90 -0.03
N LEU A 112 2.64 -9.00 -0.32
CA LEU A 112 4.10 -9.01 -0.47
C LEU A 112 4.54 -8.36 -1.78
N LEU A 113 3.80 -8.57 -2.87
CA LEU A 113 4.04 -7.95 -4.17
C LEU A 113 4.06 -6.42 -4.09
N TYR A 114 3.20 -5.83 -3.25
CA TYR A 114 3.10 -4.37 -3.08
C TYR A 114 4.15 -3.74 -2.13
N ARG A 115 5.15 -4.51 -1.67
CA ARG A 115 6.25 -3.97 -0.84
C ARG A 115 7.32 -3.28 -1.68
N PHE A 116 6.94 -2.17 -2.29
CA PHE A 116 7.75 -1.40 -3.24
C PHE A 116 8.87 -0.57 -2.59
N HIS A 117 9.67 -1.18 -1.72
CA HIS A 117 10.77 -0.47 -1.07
C HIS A 117 11.90 -0.09 -2.04
N SER A 118 12.02 -0.77 -3.19
CA SER A 118 13.04 -0.48 -4.22
C SER A 118 12.82 0.85 -4.94
N ILE A 119 11.59 1.37 -5.00
CA ILE A 119 11.28 2.62 -5.71
C ILE A 119 11.28 3.85 -4.80
N ILE A 120 11.75 3.72 -3.56
CA ILE A 120 11.98 4.87 -2.68
C ILE A 120 13.04 5.77 -3.33
N SER A 121 12.76 7.07 -3.42
CA SER A 121 13.68 8.02 -4.03
C SER A 121 14.95 8.21 -3.20
N ARG A 122 16.00 8.78 -3.81
CA ARG A 122 17.23 9.12 -3.07
C ARG A 122 16.98 10.15 -1.97
N ARG A 123 16.07 11.09 -2.21
CA ARG A 123 15.69 12.13 -1.23
C ARG A 123 14.98 11.49 -0.04
N ASP A 124 14.05 10.59 -0.30
CA ASP A 124 13.29 9.91 0.75
C ASP A 124 14.17 8.88 1.50
N GLU A 125 15.13 8.23 0.81
CA GLU A 125 16.15 7.41 1.46
C GLU A 125 17.01 8.25 2.42
N LYS A 126 17.45 9.45 2.01
CA LYS A 126 18.18 10.37 2.88
C LYS A 126 17.34 10.75 4.11
N TRP A 127 16.10 11.19 3.88
CA TRP A 127 15.18 11.54 4.97
C TRP A 127 14.97 10.38 5.94
N MET A 128 14.79 9.15 5.43
CA MET A 128 14.60 7.96 6.24
C MET A 128 15.85 7.60 7.07
N ASN A 129 17.04 7.77 6.51
CA ASN A 129 18.29 7.56 7.23
C ASN A 129 18.44 8.55 8.40
N GLU A 130 18.08 9.82 8.18
CA GLU A 130 18.09 10.85 9.22
C GLU A 130 17.04 10.54 10.30
N PHE A 131 15.80 10.20 9.88
CA PHE A 131 14.72 9.83 10.79
C PHE A 131 15.08 8.63 11.69
N PHE A 132 15.70 7.59 11.13
CA PHE A 132 16.13 6.46 11.95
C PHE A 132 17.34 6.78 12.83
N ALA A 133 18.24 7.67 12.41
CA ALA A 133 19.31 8.15 13.28
C ALA A 133 18.75 8.87 14.52
N ASP A 134 17.65 9.62 14.38
CA ASP A 134 16.98 10.26 15.51
C ASP A 134 16.35 9.25 16.49
N ILE A 135 15.81 8.13 15.98
CA ILE A 135 15.18 7.09 16.81
C ILE A 135 16.22 6.20 17.51
N PHE A 136 17.27 5.81 16.80
CA PHE A 136 18.21 4.77 17.23
C PHE A 136 19.56 5.32 17.73
N GLY A 137 19.80 6.63 17.53
CA GLY A 137 21.08 7.29 17.82
C GLY A 137 22.04 7.24 16.63
N GLN A 138 23.02 8.16 16.62
CA GLN A 138 23.97 8.31 15.51
C GLN A 138 25.12 7.28 15.54
N ASP A 139 25.37 6.64 16.69
CA ASP A 139 26.54 5.79 16.90
C ASP A 139 26.40 4.40 16.26
N LYS A 140 25.17 3.96 15.94
CA LYS A 140 24.90 2.66 15.33
C LYS A 140 24.19 2.82 14.00
N LYS A 141 24.78 2.23 12.94
CA LYS A 141 24.15 2.24 11.62
C LYS A 141 22.89 1.38 11.64
N VAL A 142 21.81 1.91 11.04
CA VAL A 142 20.48 1.27 11.01
C VAL A 142 20.52 -0.12 10.37
N ASP A 143 21.38 -0.33 9.38
CA ASP A 143 21.56 -1.62 8.70
C ASP A 143 22.25 -2.71 9.55
N GLN A 144 22.77 -2.34 10.71
CA GLN A 144 23.38 -3.21 11.72
C GLN A 144 22.46 -3.53 12.91
N LEU A 145 21.23 -3.02 12.91
CA LEU A 145 20.25 -3.31 13.96
C LEU A 145 19.76 -4.75 13.86
N THR A 146 19.61 -5.41 15.01
CA THR A 146 18.87 -6.66 15.11
C THR A 146 17.36 -6.39 15.02
N PRO A 147 16.52 -7.36 14.60
CA PRO A 147 15.08 -7.18 14.58
C PRO A 147 14.48 -6.75 15.93
N GLN A 148 15.04 -7.27 17.03
CA GLN A 148 14.60 -6.96 18.39
C GLN A 148 14.88 -5.49 18.75
N GLU A 149 16.11 -5.02 18.50
CA GLU A 149 16.48 -3.62 18.71
C GLU A 149 15.63 -2.67 17.86
N PHE A 150 15.38 -3.05 16.60
CA PHE A 150 14.55 -2.28 15.69
C PHE A 150 13.13 -2.12 16.23
N ILE A 151 12.48 -3.20 16.64
CA ILE A 151 11.12 -3.18 17.23
C ILE A 151 11.08 -2.34 18.51
N GLN A 152 12.08 -2.47 19.38
CA GLN A 152 12.15 -1.70 20.62
C GLN A 152 12.29 -0.19 20.36
N GLY A 153 13.10 0.21 19.37
CA GLY A 153 13.19 1.62 18.98
C GLY A 153 11.89 2.16 18.41
N LEU A 154 11.20 1.39 17.56
CA LEU A 154 9.88 1.78 17.06
C LEU A 154 8.84 1.92 18.18
N TYR A 155 8.87 1.05 19.18
CA TYR A 155 7.98 1.16 20.35
C TYR A 155 8.25 2.43 21.16
N ARG A 156 9.53 2.78 21.38
CA ARG A 156 9.91 4.05 22.03
C ARG A 156 9.45 5.26 21.21
N PHE A 157 9.60 5.20 19.89
CA PHE A 157 9.11 6.24 18.99
C PHE A 157 7.59 6.38 19.08
N GLU A 158 6.83 5.27 19.02
CA GLU A 158 5.37 5.27 19.15
C GLU A 158 4.91 5.91 20.47
N GLN A 159 5.57 5.61 21.58
CA GLN A 159 5.30 6.21 22.89
C GLN A 159 5.58 7.72 22.95
N SER A 160 6.42 8.25 22.05
CA SER A 160 6.70 9.69 21.96
C SER A 160 5.63 10.47 21.20
N ILE A 161 4.75 9.78 20.46
CA ILE A 161 3.72 10.42 19.64
C ILE A 161 2.56 10.87 20.55
N PRO A 162 2.15 12.15 20.51
CA PRO A 162 1.01 12.64 21.28
C PRO A 162 -0.26 11.81 21.02
N GLU A 163 -1.01 11.50 22.08
CA GLU A 163 -2.26 10.76 21.96
C GLU A 163 -3.28 11.54 21.11
N ASP A 164 -3.39 12.85 21.34
CA ASP A 164 -4.27 13.74 20.57
C ASP A 164 -3.73 13.95 19.14
N PRO A 165 -4.44 13.50 18.09
CA PRO A 165 -4.01 13.69 16.70
C PRO A 165 -3.87 15.15 16.28
N SER A 166 -4.56 16.09 16.95
CA SER A 166 -4.46 17.51 16.67
C SER A 166 -3.15 18.16 17.13
N GLU A 167 -2.40 17.48 18.00
CA GLU A 167 -1.06 17.90 18.45
C GLU A 167 0.07 17.28 17.61
N ARG A 168 -0.25 16.30 16.75
CA ARG A 168 0.76 15.59 15.96
C ARG A 168 1.25 16.45 14.79
N GLU A 169 2.56 16.48 14.63
CA GLU A 169 3.29 17.15 13.56
C GLU A 169 3.98 16.13 12.65
N PHE A 170 4.39 16.51 11.44
CA PHE A 170 5.10 15.63 10.51
C PHE A 170 5.99 16.41 9.55
N GLY A 171 7.04 15.77 9.03
CA GLY A 171 7.88 16.36 7.97
C GLY A 171 8.53 17.70 8.33
N GLY A 172 8.78 17.94 9.63
CA GLY A 172 9.29 19.23 10.13
C GLY A 172 8.26 20.37 10.16
N LEU A 173 7.04 20.14 9.67
CA LEU A 173 5.96 21.13 9.66
C LEU A 173 5.41 21.35 11.07
N LYS A 174 5.19 22.63 11.42
CA LYS A 174 4.61 23.05 12.69
C LYS A 174 3.15 23.47 12.51
N ARG A 175 2.33 23.20 13.53
CA ARG A 175 0.96 23.73 13.56
C ARG A 175 0.97 25.18 14.05
N GLY A 176 0.18 26.02 13.40
CA GLY A 176 -0.07 27.38 13.87
C GLY A 176 -1.00 27.40 15.09
N GLU A 177 -1.22 28.59 15.63
CA GLU A 177 -2.13 28.81 16.78
C GLU A 177 -3.57 28.33 16.53
N ASN A 178 -3.97 28.24 15.26
CA ASN A 178 -5.28 27.73 14.82
C ASN A 178 -5.34 26.19 14.71
N GLY A 179 -4.26 25.48 15.06
CA GLY A 179 -4.13 24.03 14.96
C GLY A 179 -3.93 23.48 13.54
N LYS A 180 -3.81 24.35 12.53
CA LYS A 180 -3.60 23.96 11.12
C LYS A 180 -2.13 24.08 10.73
N PHE A 181 -1.74 23.34 9.69
CA PHE A 181 -0.49 23.59 8.98
C PHE A 181 -0.65 24.79 8.05
N SER A 182 0.46 25.43 7.69
CA SER A 182 0.50 26.46 6.65
C SER A 182 0.15 25.84 5.29
N ASP A 183 -0.84 26.42 4.60
CA ASP A 183 -1.22 25.97 3.25
C ASP A 183 -0.02 26.10 2.27
N ALA A 184 0.78 27.16 2.42
CA ALA A 184 1.96 27.37 1.59
C ALA A 184 3.01 26.26 1.79
N ASP A 185 3.24 25.83 3.03
CA ASP A 185 4.23 24.79 3.33
C ASP A 185 3.74 23.42 2.83
N LEU A 186 2.44 23.12 2.95
CA LEU A 186 1.85 21.90 2.41
C LEU A 186 1.95 21.84 0.88
N VAL A 187 1.65 22.95 0.19
CA VAL A 187 1.77 23.05 -1.27
C VAL A 187 3.23 22.89 -1.69
N GLN A 188 4.16 23.50 -0.98
CA GLN A 188 5.58 23.39 -1.26
C GLN A 188 6.07 21.93 -1.09
N LEU A 189 5.73 21.28 0.02
CA LEU A 189 6.06 19.88 0.28
C LEU A 189 5.51 18.94 -0.81
N MET A 190 4.25 19.16 -1.22
CA MET A 190 3.62 18.38 -2.28
C MET A 190 4.34 18.59 -3.62
N LYS A 191 4.63 19.85 -3.99
CA LYS A 191 5.37 20.19 -5.20
C LYS A 191 6.74 19.52 -5.23
N ASP A 192 7.53 19.69 -4.17
CA ASP A 192 8.87 19.13 -4.08
C ASP A 192 8.84 17.60 -4.19
N SER A 193 7.78 16.95 -3.69
CA SER A 193 7.62 15.50 -3.78
C SER A 193 7.16 15.01 -5.15
N MET A 194 6.43 15.82 -5.91
CA MET A 194 6.07 15.49 -7.31
C MET A 194 7.24 15.68 -8.27
N GLU A 195 8.13 16.64 -7.98
CA GLU A 195 9.32 16.93 -8.79
C GLU A 195 10.49 15.97 -8.48
N ASP A 196 10.42 15.21 -7.40
CA ASP A 196 11.45 14.24 -6.99
C ASP A 196 11.21 12.88 -7.66
N PRO A 197 12.12 12.40 -8.52
CA PRO A 197 11.94 11.11 -9.19
C PRO A 197 11.99 9.94 -8.21
N ALA A 198 11.03 9.02 -8.36
CA ALA A 198 11.06 7.73 -7.66
C ALA A 198 12.31 6.90 -8.03
N GLY A 199 12.65 5.94 -7.16
CA GLY A 199 13.66 4.93 -7.45
C GLY A 199 13.21 3.96 -8.55
N CYS A 200 14.09 3.02 -8.91
CA CYS A 200 13.79 1.98 -9.89
C CYS A 200 13.60 0.63 -9.22
N PHE A 201 12.76 -0.22 -9.79
CA PHE A 201 12.72 -1.64 -9.42
C PHE A 201 14.05 -2.34 -9.77
N GLY A 202 14.37 -3.40 -9.03
CA GLY A 202 15.47 -4.29 -9.35
C GLY A 202 16.37 -4.64 -8.16
N ALA A 203 17.35 -5.49 -8.44
CA ALA A 203 18.30 -5.95 -7.46
C ALA A 203 19.17 -4.80 -6.90
N ARG A 204 19.45 -4.85 -5.60
CA ARG A 204 20.26 -3.85 -4.85
C ARG A 204 19.67 -2.42 -4.85
N MET A 205 18.36 -2.27 -5.08
CA MET A 205 17.68 -0.97 -5.07
C MET A 205 17.01 -0.60 -3.75
N VAL A 206 16.80 -1.56 -2.83
CA VAL A 206 16.16 -1.29 -1.53
C VAL A 206 17.12 -0.50 -0.63
N PRO A 207 16.67 0.62 -0.01
CA PRO A 207 17.47 1.37 0.95
C PRO A 207 17.98 0.50 2.10
N LYS A 208 19.24 0.68 2.50
CA LYS A 208 19.88 -0.16 3.53
C LYS A 208 19.18 -0.08 4.88
N ALA A 209 18.59 1.07 5.20
CA ALA A 209 17.78 1.26 6.40
C ALA A 209 16.60 0.27 6.52
N LEU A 210 16.07 -0.21 5.39
CA LEU A 210 14.95 -1.15 5.35
C LEU A 210 15.38 -2.62 5.34
N ARG A 211 16.68 -2.91 5.46
CA ARG A 211 17.22 -4.29 5.48
C ARG A 211 16.51 -5.18 6.49
N VAL A 212 16.28 -4.70 7.70
CA VAL A 212 15.59 -5.46 8.76
C VAL A 212 14.16 -5.77 8.35
N ILE A 213 13.46 -4.83 7.73
CA ILE A 213 12.08 -4.98 7.25
C ILE A 213 12.01 -6.03 6.13
N GLU A 214 12.96 -6.02 5.19
CA GLU A 214 13.06 -7.03 4.13
C GLU A 214 13.30 -8.44 4.69
N ILE A 215 14.23 -8.60 5.63
CA ILE A 215 14.49 -9.89 6.28
C ILE A 215 13.23 -10.41 6.98
N LEU A 216 12.52 -9.54 7.72
CA LEU A 216 11.26 -9.90 8.36
C LEU A 216 10.17 -10.26 7.33
N GLY A 217 10.14 -9.59 6.18
CA GLY A 217 9.27 -9.92 5.05
C GLY A 217 9.52 -11.32 4.50
N ILE A 218 10.78 -11.66 4.24
CA ILE A 218 11.19 -13.00 3.77
C ILE A 218 10.83 -14.07 4.80
N ILE A 219 11.14 -13.85 6.09
CA ILE A 219 10.79 -14.80 7.15
C ILE A 219 9.27 -14.98 7.24
N GLN A 220 8.49 -13.91 7.08
CA GLN A 220 7.04 -13.97 7.11
C GLN A 220 6.47 -14.74 5.91
N ALA A 221 7.00 -14.52 4.70
CA ALA A 221 6.64 -15.25 3.50
C ALA A 221 6.87 -16.76 3.66
N ARG A 222 8.01 -17.15 4.23
CA ARG A 222 8.33 -18.54 4.57
C ARG A 222 7.34 -19.13 5.58
N LYS A 223 6.98 -18.39 6.62
CA LYS A 223 5.97 -18.84 7.61
C LYS A 223 4.59 -19.06 7.00
N TRP A 224 4.22 -18.25 6.01
CA TRP A 224 3.00 -18.43 5.25
C TRP A 224 3.09 -19.54 4.19
N GLN A 225 4.27 -20.16 4.04
CA GLN A 225 4.51 -21.25 3.09
C GLN A 225 4.13 -20.84 1.67
N LEU A 226 4.52 -19.62 1.28
CA LEU A 226 4.30 -19.14 -0.07
C LEU A 226 5.15 -19.92 -1.08
N ALA A 227 4.63 -19.96 -2.30
CA ALA A 227 5.22 -20.64 -3.44
C ALA A 227 6.62 -20.09 -3.81
N SER A 228 7.36 -20.84 -4.61
CA SER A 228 8.55 -20.33 -5.27
C SER A 228 8.20 -19.35 -6.39
N LEU A 229 9.21 -18.61 -6.88
CA LEU A 229 9.07 -17.72 -8.03
C LEU A 229 8.56 -18.52 -9.25
N ASN A 230 9.12 -19.70 -9.51
CA ASN A 230 8.74 -20.50 -10.66
C ASN A 230 7.35 -21.15 -10.55
N GLU A 231 6.94 -21.56 -9.34
CA GLU A 231 5.55 -21.98 -9.10
C GLU A 231 4.56 -20.83 -9.34
N THR A 232 4.91 -19.63 -8.89
CA THR A 232 4.11 -18.41 -9.14
C THR A 232 3.99 -18.12 -10.64
N ARG A 233 5.11 -18.20 -11.36
CA ARG A 233 5.14 -18.04 -12.83
C ARG A 233 4.26 -19.08 -13.52
N ASP A 234 4.38 -20.34 -13.16
CA ASP A 234 3.57 -21.43 -13.74
C ASP A 234 2.06 -21.26 -13.46
N PHE A 235 1.71 -20.80 -12.26
CA PHE A 235 0.33 -20.46 -11.91
C PHE A 235 -0.25 -19.41 -12.88
N PHE A 236 0.51 -18.35 -13.17
CA PHE A 236 0.16 -17.31 -14.14
C PHE A 236 0.45 -17.67 -15.60
N LYS A 237 0.83 -18.92 -15.90
CA LYS A 237 1.14 -19.41 -17.26
C LYS A 237 2.31 -18.69 -17.92
N LEU A 238 3.25 -18.22 -17.11
CA LEU A 238 4.53 -17.66 -17.54
C LEU A 238 5.59 -18.75 -17.65
N LYS A 239 6.58 -18.55 -18.51
CA LYS A 239 7.71 -19.48 -18.69
C LYS A 239 8.50 -19.59 -17.38
N ARG A 240 8.70 -20.80 -16.86
CA ARG A 240 9.64 -21.02 -15.73
C ARG A 240 11.06 -20.60 -16.11
N HIS A 241 11.80 -20.11 -15.12
CA HIS A 241 13.22 -19.83 -15.23
C HIS A 241 14.00 -21.15 -15.13
N GLU A 242 14.82 -21.46 -16.12
CA GLU A 242 15.60 -22.71 -16.18
C GLU A 242 17.02 -22.52 -15.63
N THR A 243 17.51 -21.28 -15.63
CA THR A 243 18.83 -20.88 -15.14
C THR A 243 18.74 -19.64 -14.23
N PHE A 244 19.79 -19.36 -13.46
CA PHE A 244 19.82 -18.13 -12.64
C PHE A 244 19.91 -16.86 -13.49
N GLU A 245 20.50 -16.98 -14.68
CA GLU A 245 20.56 -15.93 -15.70
C GLU A 245 19.17 -15.63 -16.30
N ASP A 246 18.25 -16.59 -16.33
CA ASP A 246 16.85 -16.32 -16.71
C ASP A 246 16.14 -15.45 -15.66
N VAL A 247 16.49 -15.61 -14.38
CA VAL A 247 15.96 -14.77 -13.30
C VAL A 247 16.51 -13.35 -13.42
N ASN A 248 17.82 -13.21 -13.56
CA ASN A 248 18.46 -11.90 -13.71
C ASN A 248 19.68 -12.00 -14.64
N SER A 249 19.70 -11.21 -15.72
CA SER A 249 20.76 -11.20 -16.72
C SER A 249 22.09 -10.63 -16.21
N ASN A 250 22.10 -9.92 -15.08
CA ASN A 250 23.34 -9.49 -14.43
C ASN A 250 24.03 -10.70 -13.78
N HIS A 251 25.16 -11.12 -14.36
CA HIS A 251 25.96 -12.24 -13.87
C HIS A 251 26.35 -12.13 -12.38
N GLU A 252 26.58 -10.93 -11.84
CA GLU A 252 26.85 -10.79 -10.40
C GLU A 252 25.65 -11.17 -9.53
N ILE A 253 24.43 -10.86 -9.98
CA ILE A 253 23.19 -11.18 -9.26
C ILE A 253 22.87 -12.66 -9.43
N ALA A 254 22.99 -13.20 -10.65
CA ALA A 254 22.83 -14.63 -10.91
C ALA A 254 23.82 -15.48 -10.09
N ASP A 255 25.09 -15.07 -9.99
CA ASP A 255 26.11 -15.73 -9.18
C ASP A 255 25.79 -15.69 -7.68
N LEU A 256 25.20 -14.60 -7.19
CA LEU A 256 24.75 -14.50 -5.80
C LEU A 256 23.55 -15.41 -5.54
N LEU A 257 22.59 -15.49 -6.46
CA LEU A 257 21.47 -16.42 -6.39
C LEU A 257 21.98 -17.87 -6.35
N ARG A 258 22.94 -18.23 -7.20
CA ARG A 258 23.57 -19.57 -7.23
C ARG A 258 24.31 -19.94 -5.94
N LYS A 259 24.78 -18.95 -5.18
CA LYS A 259 25.39 -19.17 -3.85
C LYS A 259 24.35 -19.34 -2.74
N LEU A 260 23.13 -18.85 -2.95
CA LEU A 260 22.05 -18.85 -1.96
C LEU A 260 21.06 -20.01 -2.17
N TYR A 261 20.86 -20.41 -3.42
CA TYR A 261 19.93 -21.45 -3.84
C TYR A 261 20.66 -22.47 -4.72
N ASP A 262 20.37 -23.75 -4.53
CA ASP A 262 20.97 -24.83 -5.32
C ASP A 262 20.37 -24.91 -6.74
N ASP A 263 19.11 -24.50 -6.91
CA ASP A 263 18.36 -24.58 -8.16
C ASP A 263 17.45 -23.34 -8.34
N PRO A 264 17.25 -22.80 -9.57
CA PRO A 264 16.32 -21.70 -9.84
C PRO A 264 14.88 -21.95 -9.35
N ASP A 265 14.41 -23.19 -9.32
CA ASP A 265 13.10 -23.56 -8.78
C ASP A 265 12.95 -23.30 -7.27
N MET A 266 14.07 -23.17 -6.55
CA MET A 266 14.11 -22.90 -5.11
C MET A 266 14.09 -21.39 -4.78
N VAL A 267 14.18 -20.51 -5.78
CA VAL A 267 14.11 -19.07 -5.56
C VAL A 267 12.73 -18.70 -5.01
N GLU A 268 12.69 -18.18 -3.79
CA GLU A 268 11.44 -17.80 -3.11
C GLU A 268 10.69 -16.69 -3.86
N MET A 269 9.36 -16.74 -3.89
CA MET A 269 8.54 -15.78 -4.62
C MET A 269 8.80 -14.33 -4.20
N TYR A 270 8.80 -14.03 -2.89
CA TYR A 270 8.92 -12.65 -2.42
C TYR A 270 10.23 -11.95 -2.87
N PRO A 271 11.43 -12.43 -2.49
CA PRO A 271 12.66 -11.81 -2.97
C PRO A 271 12.85 -12.00 -4.48
N GLY A 272 12.39 -13.13 -5.05
CA GLY A 272 12.49 -13.43 -6.48
C GLY A 272 11.81 -12.36 -7.35
N LEU A 273 10.64 -11.86 -6.97
CA LEU A 273 9.90 -10.83 -7.71
C LEU A 273 10.68 -9.53 -7.90
N PHE A 274 11.46 -9.12 -6.91
CA PHE A 274 12.24 -7.88 -6.92
C PHE A 274 13.67 -8.08 -7.46
N LEU A 275 14.15 -9.32 -7.51
CA LEU A 275 15.42 -9.69 -8.12
C LEU A 275 15.26 -10.06 -9.59
N GLU A 276 14.06 -10.43 -10.03
CA GLU A 276 13.77 -10.68 -11.43
C GLU A 276 14.07 -9.44 -12.28
N ASP A 277 14.65 -9.68 -13.46
CA ASP A 277 14.95 -8.59 -14.37
C ASP A 277 13.74 -7.72 -14.67
N ILE A 278 13.99 -6.41 -14.59
CA ILE A 278 13.04 -5.42 -15.05
C ILE A 278 12.96 -5.48 -16.58
N LYS A 279 11.76 -5.28 -17.11
CA LYS A 279 11.58 -5.20 -18.56
C LYS A 279 12.39 -4.00 -19.10
N PRO A 280 12.98 -4.12 -20.30
CA PRO A 280 13.52 -2.95 -20.97
C PRO A 280 12.42 -1.90 -21.14
N ARG A 281 12.79 -0.63 -21.16
CA ARG A 281 11.84 0.47 -21.36
C ARG A 281 11.04 0.24 -22.64
N MET A 282 9.72 0.31 -22.54
CA MET A 282 8.78 0.33 -23.66
C MET A 282 7.84 1.53 -23.50
N ASP A 283 7.42 2.13 -24.62
CA ASP A 283 6.49 3.26 -24.64
C ASP A 283 5.25 2.85 -25.49
N PRO A 284 4.15 2.34 -24.89
CA PRO A 284 3.90 2.13 -23.46
C PRO A 284 4.53 0.83 -22.92
N GLY A 285 4.70 0.74 -21.60
CA GLY A 285 5.36 -0.38 -20.93
C GLY A 285 5.31 -0.29 -19.41
N ILE A 286 5.16 -1.43 -18.72
CA ILE A 286 5.16 -1.49 -17.26
C ILE A 286 6.60 -1.49 -16.71
N LEU A 287 6.82 -0.74 -15.62
CA LEU A 287 8.14 -0.51 -15.02
C LEU A 287 8.64 -1.64 -14.10
N THR A 288 7.90 -2.75 -14.00
CA THR A 288 8.17 -3.88 -13.11
C THR A 288 8.69 -5.11 -13.87
N SER A 289 9.06 -6.16 -13.14
CA SER A 289 9.36 -7.47 -13.72
C SER A 289 8.14 -8.09 -14.42
N LEU A 290 8.32 -9.19 -15.16
CA LEU A 290 7.23 -9.84 -15.88
C LEU A 290 6.27 -10.62 -14.96
N THR A 291 6.77 -11.15 -13.85
CA THR A 291 5.92 -11.89 -12.91
C THR A 291 5.02 -10.96 -12.09
N PHE A 292 5.39 -9.68 -11.94
CA PHE A 292 4.51 -8.63 -11.40
C PHE A 292 3.41 -8.26 -12.40
#